data_AF-A0A7S3D9X1-F1
#
_entry.id   AF-A0A7S3D9X1-F1
#
_cell.length_a   1.000
_cell.length_b   1.000
_cell.length_c   1.000
_cell.angle_alpha   90.00
_cell.angle_beta   90.00
_cell.angle_gamma   90.00
#
_symmetry.space_group_name_H-M   'P 1'
#
loop_
_entity.id
_entity.type
_entity.pdbx_description
1 polymer ?
#
loop_
_entity_poly.entity_id
_entity_poly.type
_entity_poly.pdbx_seq_one_letter_code
_entity_poly.pdbx_strand_id
1 'polypeptide(L)'
;SISVWQREHVSVNFDEATPVKLLDPEGSAGDQLGNWGGPALSPDGLIIVAASQYDDNKGTDSGLVLVWERANLSNSFVHLIPTKLSDPEGKAEDKLGFGGPFLSRSGLILAVASPGDDSMATDAGSVLIWERSNRATSFADVLPIKLLDPDGAEGDNLGRGRPALSENGLILAVGSPNDDDKGPDSGSILVWERTGTSISFAAVTPIKLVDPSGSQQDYLGAKGCTLSSNGCVLASASTWDDEMGSDSGSVSVWEVRNAGCE
;
A
#
# COMPACT_ATOMS: atom_id res chain seq x y z
N SER A 1 -19.66 -40.36 25.56
CA SER A 1 -18.64 -40.46 24.50
C SER A 1 -18.05 -39.08 24.30
N ILE A 2 -16.79 -38.89 24.68
CA ILE A 2 -16.06 -37.64 24.40
C ILE A 2 -15.45 -37.81 23.01
N SER A 3 -15.96 -37.06 22.04
CA SER A 3 -15.38 -36.95 20.71
C SER A 3 -14.13 -36.07 20.81
N VAL A 4 -12.96 -36.69 20.70
CA VAL A 4 -11.69 -35.98 20.56
C VAL A 4 -11.58 -35.51 19.11
N TRP A 5 -11.59 -34.20 18.90
CA TRP A 5 -11.23 -33.60 17.62
C TRP A 5 -9.71 -33.66 17.45
N GLN A 6 -9.23 -34.67 16.74
CA GLN A 6 -7.85 -34.67 16.23
C GLN A 6 -7.78 -33.64 15.09
N ARG A 7 -7.14 -32.48 15.34
CA ARG A 7 -6.64 -31.66 14.22
C ARG A 7 -5.48 -32.44 13.61
N GLU A 8 -5.63 -32.89 12.37
CA GLU A 8 -4.50 -33.33 11.57
C GLU A 8 -3.52 -32.15 11.45
N HIS A 9 -2.34 -32.30 12.05
CA HIS A 9 -1.24 -31.38 11.82
C HIS A 9 -0.77 -31.61 10.38
N VAL A 10 -1.18 -30.75 9.45
CA VAL A 10 -0.54 -30.67 8.15
C VAL A 10 0.84 -30.06 8.38
N SER A 11 1.87 -30.89 8.38
CA SER A 11 3.25 -30.43 8.44
C SER A 11 3.56 -29.64 7.17
N VAL A 12 3.71 -28.33 7.30
CA VAL A 12 4.21 -27.47 6.22
C VAL A 12 5.73 -27.58 6.25
N ASN A 13 6.34 -28.20 5.23
CA ASN A 13 7.79 -28.36 5.15
C ASN A 13 8.36 -27.39 4.12
N PHE A 14 8.84 -26.22 4.58
CA PHE A 14 9.54 -25.25 3.73
C PHE A 14 11.04 -25.58 3.56
N ASP A 15 11.60 -26.48 4.39
CA ASP A 15 13.05 -26.71 4.51
C ASP A 15 13.66 -27.48 3.33
N GLU A 16 12.84 -28.08 2.46
CA GLU A 16 13.28 -28.81 1.26
C GLU A 16 12.93 -28.11 -0.06
N ALA A 17 12.24 -26.96 -0.02
CA ALA A 17 11.81 -26.26 -1.22
C ALA A 17 12.88 -25.26 -1.69
N THR A 18 13.42 -25.46 -2.90
CA THR A 18 14.23 -24.41 -3.54
C THR A 18 13.33 -23.22 -3.90
N PRO A 19 13.62 -22.00 -3.41
CA PRO A 19 12.78 -20.85 -3.69
C PRO A 19 12.82 -20.50 -5.17
N VAL A 20 11.64 -20.18 -5.72
CA VAL A 20 11.52 -19.58 -7.04
C VAL A 20 11.84 -18.09 -6.91
N LYS A 21 12.82 -17.60 -7.68
CA LYS A 21 13.15 -16.17 -7.74
C LYS A 21 12.34 -15.51 -8.84
N LEU A 22 11.63 -14.44 -8.49
CA LEU A 22 10.98 -13.54 -9.43
C LEU A 22 11.88 -12.35 -9.65
N LEU A 23 12.10 -12.00 -10.91
CA LEU A 23 13.05 -10.97 -11.34
C LEU A 23 12.35 -10.03 -12.31
N ASP A 24 12.76 -8.76 -12.34
CA ASP A 24 12.53 -7.90 -13.50
C ASP A 24 13.53 -8.31 -14.59
N PRO A 25 13.08 -8.83 -15.75
CA PRO A 25 13.99 -9.20 -16.84
C PRO A 25 14.74 -8.02 -17.46
N GLU A 26 14.26 -6.79 -17.25
CA GLU A 26 14.85 -5.56 -17.81
C GLU A 26 15.25 -4.58 -16.70
N GLY A 27 15.27 -5.02 -15.43
CA GLY A 27 15.65 -4.18 -14.30
C GLY A 27 17.13 -3.78 -14.37
N SER A 28 17.41 -2.57 -13.91
CA SER A 28 18.75 -1.99 -13.84
C SER A 28 19.37 -2.16 -12.44
N ALA A 29 20.67 -1.83 -12.34
CA ALA A 29 21.37 -1.87 -11.07
C ALA A 29 20.96 -0.67 -10.20
N GLY A 30 20.33 -0.93 -9.06
CA GLY A 30 19.91 0.12 -8.11
C GLY A 30 18.40 0.19 -7.90
N ASP A 31 17.62 -0.42 -8.79
CA ASP A 31 16.15 -0.37 -8.82
C ASP A 31 15.45 -0.96 -7.56
N GLN A 32 16.17 -1.81 -6.83
CA GLN A 32 15.79 -2.31 -5.49
C GLN A 32 14.39 -2.94 -5.42
N LEU A 33 14.10 -3.88 -6.32
CA LEU A 33 12.86 -4.64 -6.34
C LEU A 33 12.49 -5.23 -4.96
N GLY A 34 11.34 -4.80 -4.44
CA GLY A 34 10.74 -5.29 -3.19
C GLY A 34 11.40 -4.78 -1.92
N ASN A 35 12.09 -3.62 -1.95
CA ASN A 35 12.85 -3.08 -0.82
C ASN A 35 11.98 -2.66 0.39
N TRP A 36 11.49 -1.42 0.45
CA TRP A 36 11.02 -0.85 1.71
C TRP A 36 9.67 -1.44 2.15
N GLY A 37 8.65 -1.35 1.29
CA GLY A 37 7.32 -1.88 1.60
C GLY A 37 7.16 -3.39 1.41
N GLY A 38 8.18 -4.09 0.90
CA GLY A 38 8.13 -5.52 0.59
C GLY A 38 7.14 -5.89 -0.54
N PRO A 39 7.00 -7.18 -0.85
CA PRO A 39 6.01 -7.66 -1.82
C PRO A 39 4.60 -7.78 -1.20
N ALA A 40 3.57 -7.68 -2.04
CA ALA A 40 2.21 -8.07 -1.73
C ALA A 40 1.86 -9.42 -2.36
N LEU A 41 1.03 -10.19 -1.67
CA LEU A 41 0.50 -11.47 -2.13
C LEU A 41 -1.03 -11.45 -1.99
N SER A 42 -1.75 -11.86 -3.03
CA SER A 42 -3.20 -12.08 -2.91
C SER A 42 -3.49 -13.25 -1.96
N PRO A 43 -4.58 -13.23 -1.16
CA PRO A 43 -4.85 -14.29 -0.19
C PRO A 43 -5.00 -15.70 -0.78
N ASP A 44 -5.33 -15.81 -2.06
CA ASP A 44 -5.38 -17.08 -2.80
C ASP A 44 -4.02 -17.54 -3.36
N GLY A 45 -2.97 -16.75 -3.17
CA GLY A 45 -1.61 -17.03 -3.61
C GLY A 45 -1.41 -16.98 -5.14
N LEU A 46 -2.32 -16.37 -5.89
CA LEU A 46 -2.27 -16.33 -7.36
C LEU A 46 -1.58 -15.10 -7.94
N ILE A 47 -1.48 -14.01 -7.17
CA ILE A 47 -0.90 -12.74 -7.60
C ILE A 47 0.20 -12.35 -6.62
N ILE A 48 1.39 -12.05 -7.14
CA ILE A 48 2.48 -11.41 -6.41
C ILE A 48 2.74 -10.05 -7.04
N VAL A 49 2.87 -9.03 -6.21
CA VAL A 49 3.24 -7.67 -6.64
C VAL A 49 4.47 -7.24 -5.87
N ALA A 50 5.43 -6.65 -6.55
CA ALA A 50 6.56 -5.98 -5.93
C ALA A 50 6.89 -4.71 -6.70
N ALA A 51 7.47 -3.73 -6.03
CA ALA A 51 7.86 -2.47 -6.66
C ALA A 51 9.39 -2.35 -6.73
N SER A 52 9.87 -1.87 -7.87
CA SER A 52 11.22 -1.36 -8.07
C SER A 52 11.15 0.17 -7.90
N GLN A 53 11.22 0.65 -6.66
CA GLN A 53 10.94 2.04 -6.32
C GLN A 53 11.97 3.06 -6.87
N TYR A 54 13.10 2.57 -7.39
CA TYR A 54 14.15 3.38 -8.02
C TYR A 54 14.36 3.01 -9.50
N ASP A 55 13.32 2.50 -10.15
CA ASP A 55 13.36 2.25 -11.59
C ASP A 55 13.30 3.55 -12.38
N ASP A 56 14.09 3.64 -13.45
CA ASP A 56 14.34 4.87 -14.20
C ASP A 56 13.46 5.04 -15.46
N ASN A 57 12.46 4.18 -15.69
CA ASN A 57 11.76 4.13 -16.98
C ASN A 57 10.95 5.40 -17.31
N LYS A 58 10.58 6.22 -16.31
CA LYS A 58 9.90 7.52 -16.48
C LYS A 58 10.77 8.72 -16.06
N GLY A 59 12.06 8.48 -15.82
CA GLY A 59 12.99 9.44 -15.23
C GLY A 59 13.71 8.82 -14.04
N THR A 60 14.82 9.42 -13.60
CA THR A 60 15.61 8.92 -12.46
C THR A 60 14.72 8.63 -11.26
N ASP A 61 14.79 7.43 -10.69
CA ASP A 61 14.03 7.03 -9.50
C ASP A 61 12.50 7.22 -9.61
N SER A 62 11.95 7.15 -10.83
CA SER A 62 10.50 7.31 -11.06
C SER A 62 9.66 6.16 -10.47
N GLY A 63 10.25 4.98 -10.36
CA GLY A 63 9.62 3.79 -9.80
C GLY A 63 8.77 2.99 -10.79
N LEU A 64 8.66 1.69 -10.52
CA LEU A 64 7.94 0.71 -11.35
C LEU A 64 7.29 -0.36 -10.47
N VAL A 65 6.13 -0.87 -10.89
CA VAL A 65 5.43 -1.96 -10.22
C VAL A 65 5.40 -3.19 -11.13
N LEU A 66 5.76 -4.34 -10.57
CA LEU A 66 5.77 -5.62 -11.27
C LEU A 66 4.73 -6.55 -10.67
N VAL A 67 3.89 -7.12 -11.55
CA VAL A 67 2.82 -8.04 -11.18
C VAL A 67 3.04 -9.40 -11.84
N TRP A 68 3.21 -10.44 -11.04
CA TRP A 68 3.22 -11.83 -11.50
C TRP A 68 1.89 -12.49 -11.18
N GLU A 69 1.24 -13.06 -12.19
CA GLU A 69 -0.03 -13.76 -12.04
C GLU A 69 0.06 -15.19 -12.57
N ARG A 70 -0.44 -16.14 -11.79
CA ARG A 70 -0.62 -17.53 -12.22
C ARG A 70 -2.11 -17.88 -12.25
N ALA A 71 -2.49 -18.75 -13.19
CA ALA A 71 -3.90 -19.12 -13.38
C ALA A 71 -4.49 -19.91 -12.20
N ASN A 72 -3.68 -20.72 -11.51
CA ASN A 72 -4.08 -21.54 -10.36
C ASN A 72 -2.84 -22.00 -9.56
N LEU A 73 -3.06 -22.61 -8.39
CA LEU A 73 -1.99 -23.05 -7.49
C LEU A 73 -1.08 -24.15 -8.06
N SER A 74 -1.55 -24.93 -9.03
CA SER A 74 -0.74 -25.96 -9.70
C SER A 74 0.24 -25.36 -10.71
N ASN A 75 0.00 -24.14 -11.18
CA ASN A 75 0.96 -23.40 -11.99
C ASN A 75 2.05 -22.81 -11.08
N SER A 76 3.30 -23.01 -11.48
CA SER A 76 4.46 -22.40 -10.81
C SER A 76 4.64 -20.95 -11.26
N PHE A 77 5.24 -20.12 -10.41
CA PHE A 77 5.69 -18.78 -10.80
C PHE A 77 6.99 -18.80 -11.64
N VAL A 78 7.62 -19.98 -11.79
CA VAL A 78 8.84 -20.15 -12.58
C VAL A 78 8.62 -19.66 -14.02
N HIS A 79 9.52 -18.81 -14.50
CA HIS A 79 9.52 -18.22 -15.85
C HIS A 79 8.30 -17.33 -16.19
N LEU A 80 7.50 -16.93 -15.21
CA LEU A 80 6.49 -15.90 -15.46
C LEU A 80 7.16 -14.55 -15.73
N ILE A 81 6.75 -13.91 -16.82
CA ILE A 81 7.13 -12.54 -17.15
C ILE A 81 6.16 -11.61 -16.41
N PRO A 82 6.64 -10.65 -15.62
CA PRO A 82 5.77 -9.72 -14.93
C PRO A 82 5.06 -8.77 -15.90
N THR A 83 3.83 -8.41 -15.55
CA THR A 83 3.22 -7.20 -16.08
C THR A 83 3.86 -6.00 -15.39
N LYS A 84 4.32 -5.03 -16.19
CA LYS A 84 4.90 -3.78 -15.70
C LYS A 84 3.83 -2.68 -15.65
N LEU A 85 3.72 -2.01 -14.52
CA LEU A 85 2.82 -0.87 -14.33
C LEU A 85 3.66 0.33 -13.87
N SER A 86 3.37 1.49 -14.45
CA SER A 86 3.97 2.76 -14.09
C SER A 86 2.89 3.82 -13.97
N ASP A 87 3.20 4.94 -13.33
CA ASP A 87 2.39 6.13 -13.47
C ASP A 87 2.48 6.66 -14.92
N PRO A 88 1.35 6.84 -15.64
CA PRO A 88 1.36 7.48 -16.95
C PRO A 88 1.93 8.91 -16.93
N GLU A 89 1.78 9.62 -15.82
CA GLU A 89 2.23 11.00 -15.59
C GLU A 89 3.48 11.06 -14.71
N GLY A 90 4.07 9.91 -14.38
CA GLY A 90 5.23 9.79 -13.50
C GLY A 90 6.45 10.53 -14.05
N LYS A 91 7.23 11.07 -13.14
CA LYS A 91 8.46 11.85 -13.39
C LYS A 91 9.62 11.28 -12.56
N ALA A 92 10.79 11.90 -12.73
CA ALA A 92 11.94 11.60 -11.90
C ALA A 92 11.62 11.91 -10.43
N GLU A 93 12.17 11.09 -9.53
CA GLU A 93 12.07 11.17 -8.06
C GLU A 93 10.70 10.86 -7.43
N ASP A 94 9.66 10.59 -8.23
CA ASP A 94 8.32 10.23 -7.75
C ASP A 94 8.32 8.94 -6.89
N LYS A 95 9.25 8.02 -7.16
CA LYS A 95 9.49 6.78 -6.39
C LYS A 95 8.25 5.91 -6.24
N LEU A 96 7.52 5.68 -7.34
CA LEU A 96 6.35 4.81 -7.34
C LEU A 96 6.65 3.44 -6.71
N GLY A 97 5.90 3.11 -5.68
CA GLY A 97 5.98 1.86 -4.93
C GLY A 97 6.96 1.85 -3.77
N PHE A 98 7.49 3.00 -3.36
CA PHE A 98 8.31 3.15 -2.15
C PHE A 98 7.63 2.57 -0.89
N GLY A 99 6.38 2.96 -0.62
CA GLY A 99 5.59 2.41 0.50
C GLY A 99 5.22 0.94 0.34
N GLY A 100 5.45 0.36 -0.84
CA GLY A 100 5.06 -1.00 -1.22
C GLY A 100 3.63 -1.09 -1.76
N PRO A 101 3.32 -2.18 -2.50
CA PRO A 101 2.00 -2.43 -3.03
C PRO A 101 1.05 -3.00 -1.97
N PHE A 102 -0.25 -2.79 -2.17
CA PHE A 102 -1.32 -3.47 -1.43
C PHE A 102 -2.40 -3.99 -2.40
N LEU A 103 -2.78 -5.26 -2.24
CA LEU A 103 -3.86 -5.88 -3.01
C LEU A 103 -5.10 -6.04 -2.14
N SER A 104 -6.27 -5.76 -2.70
CA SER A 104 -7.53 -6.18 -2.07
C SER A 104 -7.63 -7.71 -2.02
N ARG A 105 -8.49 -8.23 -1.14
CA ARG A 105 -8.69 -9.69 -0.99
C ARG A 105 -9.10 -10.37 -2.30
N SER A 106 -9.87 -9.67 -3.14
CA SER A 106 -10.30 -10.18 -4.45
C SER A 106 -9.18 -10.18 -5.50
N GLY A 107 -8.07 -9.47 -5.27
CA GLY A 107 -6.99 -9.27 -6.24
C GLY A 107 -7.39 -8.40 -7.44
N LEU A 108 -8.47 -7.62 -7.30
CA LEU A 108 -9.01 -6.75 -8.36
C LEU A 108 -8.61 -5.27 -8.19
N ILE A 109 -8.17 -4.89 -7.00
CA ILE A 109 -7.73 -3.54 -6.67
C ILE A 109 -6.29 -3.62 -6.19
N LEU A 110 -5.43 -2.83 -6.80
CA LEU A 110 -4.03 -2.67 -6.44
C LEU A 110 -3.79 -1.20 -6.10
N ALA A 111 -3.35 -0.93 -4.87
CA ALA A 111 -2.93 0.39 -4.42
C ALA A 111 -1.41 0.45 -4.28
N VAL A 112 -0.81 1.49 -4.84
CA VAL A 112 0.63 1.75 -4.77
C VAL A 112 0.84 3.25 -4.69
N ALA A 113 1.72 3.72 -3.81
CA ALA A 113 1.95 5.14 -3.62
C ALA A 113 3.31 5.61 -4.17
N SER A 114 3.38 6.91 -4.48
CA SER A 114 4.53 7.62 -5.02
C SER A 114 4.80 8.84 -4.12
N PRO A 115 5.58 8.69 -3.03
CA PRO A 115 5.75 9.77 -2.06
C PRO A 115 6.52 11.00 -2.56
N GLY A 116 7.25 10.90 -3.67
CA GLY A 116 7.94 12.04 -4.29
C GLY A 116 7.14 12.72 -5.40
N ASP A 117 5.87 12.36 -5.59
CA ASP A 117 5.05 12.91 -6.67
C ASP A 117 4.71 14.39 -6.41
N ASP A 118 4.99 15.22 -7.42
CA ASP A 118 4.85 16.68 -7.37
C ASP A 118 3.49 17.22 -7.85
N SER A 119 2.45 16.38 -7.98
CA SER A 119 1.19 16.79 -8.63
C SER A 119 0.42 17.85 -7.83
N MET A 120 0.56 17.87 -6.50
CA MET A 120 -0.04 18.88 -5.62
C MET A 120 0.94 19.98 -5.22
N ALA A 121 2.09 19.57 -4.69
CA ALA A 121 3.23 20.40 -4.33
C ALA A 121 4.49 19.53 -4.39
N THR A 122 5.68 20.13 -4.33
CA THR A 122 6.96 19.41 -4.37
C THR A 122 6.98 18.30 -3.31
N ASP A 123 7.22 17.05 -3.71
CA ASP A 123 7.28 15.88 -2.82
C ASP A 123 6.03 15.71 -1.92
N ALA A 124 4.87 16.24 -2.31
CA ALA A 124 3.62 16.08 -1.55
C ALA A 124 3.13 14.62 -1.56
N GLY A 125 3.43 13.90 -2.64
CA GLY A 125 3.11 12.50 -2.81
C GLY A 125 1.73 12.23 -3.42
N SER A 126 1.56 11.01 -3.92
CA SER A 126 0.32 10.55 -4.55
C SER A 126 0.08 9.06 -4.34
N VAL A 127 -1.14 8.60 -4.60
CA VAL A 127 -1.51 7.17 -4.55
C VAL A 127 -2.19 6.76 -5.84
N LEU A 128 -1.68 5.72 -6.48
CA LEU A 128 -2.22 5.14 -7.70
C LEU A 128 -3.02 3.88 -7.37
N ILE A 129 -4.26 3.84 -7.88
CA ILE A 129 -5.16 2.70 -7.74
C ILE A 129 -5.45 2.11 -9.12
N TRP A 130 -5.02 0.87 -9.36
CA TRP A 130 -5.50 0.11 -10.52
C TRP A 130 -6.70 -0.74 -10.11
N GLU A 131 -7.82 -0.55 -10.80
CA GLU A 131 -9.04 -1.33 -10.61
C GLU A 131 -9.42 -2.04 -11.90
N ARG A 132 -9.49 -3.37 -11.84
CA ARG A 132 -9.95 -4.20 -12.96
C ARG A 132 -11.27 -4.88 -12.61
N SER A 133 -12.12 -5.07 -13.63
CA SER A 133 -13.45 -5.66 -13.44
C SER A 133 -13.41 -7.14 -13.05
N ASN A 134 -12.37 -7.86 -13.47
CA ASN A 134 -12.18 -9.28 -13.21
C ASN A 134 -10.70 -9.68 -13.42
N ARG A 135 -10.32 -10.90 -13.04
CA ARG A 135 -8.93 -11.39 -13.12
C ARG A 135 -8.46 -11.79 -14.51
N ALA A 136 -9.33 -11.87 -15.51
CA ALA A 136 -8.93 -12.09 -16.89
C ALA A 136 -8.46 -10.80 -17.58
N THR A 137 -8.83 -9.63 -17.04
CA THR A 137 -8.30 -8.33 -17.48
C THR A 137 -6.94 -8.09 -16.82
N SER A 138 -5.90 -7.75 -17.58
CA SER A 138 -4.61 -7.39 -17.02
C SER A 138 -4.68 -6.03 -16.32
N PHE A 139 -3.88 -5.81 -15.29
CA PHE A 139 -3.71 -4.46 -14.72
C PHE A 139 -3.10 -3.47 -15.73
N ALA A 140 -2.35 -3.94 -16.74
CA ALA A 140 -1.84 -3.09 -17.82
C ALA A 140 -2.92 -2.61 -18.80
N ASP A 141 -4.10 -3.24 -18.80
CA ASP A 141 -5.22 -2.87 -19.69
C ASP A 141 -6.14 -1.81 -19.05
N VAL A 142 -5.87 -1.40 -17.81
CA VAL A 142 -6.65 -0.39 -17.08
C VAL A 142 -5.78 0.79 -16.71
N LEU A 143 -6.33 1.99 -16.79
CA LEU A 143 -5.64 3.21 -16.34
C LEU A 143 -5.75 3.33 -14.81
N PRO A 144 -4.67 3.72 -14.12
CA PRO A 144 -4.74 3.99 -12.69
C PRO A 144 -5.56 5.24 -12.42
N ILE A 145 -6.19 5.25 -11.25
CA ILE A 145 -6.75 6.44 -10.63
C ILE A 145 -5.65 7.04 -9.74
N LYS A 146 -5.30 8.31 -9.95
CA LYS A 146 -4.41 9.05 -9.06
C LYS A 146 -5.24 9.75 -7.97
N LEU A 147 -4.87 9.50 -6.72
CA LEU A 147 -5.43 10.14 -5.54
C LEU A 147 -4.36 11.05 -4.92
N LEU A 148 -4.80 12.22 -4.48
CA LEU A 148 -3.97 13.28 -3.95
C LEU A 148 -4.53 13.73 -2.61
N ASP A 149 -3.68 14.29 -1.76
CA ASP A 149 -4.14 15.00 -0.57
C ASP A 149 -4.60 16.42 -0.95
N PRO A 150 -5.87 16.80 -0.73
CA PRO A 150 -6.38 18.11 -1.15
C PRO A 150 -5.68 19.31 -0.50
N ASP A 151 -5.06 19.12 0.65
CA ASP A 151 -4.27 20.11 1.39
C ASP A 151 -2.78 19.73 1.46
N GLY A 152 -2.33 18.76 0.64
CA GLY A 152 -0.94 18.32 0.60
C GLY A 152 0.02 19.48 0.30
N ALA A 153 1.03 19.61 1.15
CA ALA A 153 2.06 20.62 1.11
C ALA A 153 3.42 20.05 0.69
N GLU A 154 4.41 20.94 0.57
CA GLU A 154 5.76 20.57 0.20
C GLU A 154 6.37 19.60 1.22
N GLY A 155 6.77 18.42 0.75
CA GLY A 155 7.47 17.43 1.55
C GLY A 155 6.59 16.54 2.42
N ASP A 156 5.26 16.65 2.38
CA ASP A 156 4.35 15.82 3.22
C ASP A 156 4.51 14.30 2.95
N ASN A 157 4.97 13.94 1.75
CA ASN A 157 5.31 12.58 1.34
C ASN A 157 4.18 11.56 1.53
N LEU A 158 2.96 11.88 1.09
CA LEU A 158 1.83 10.96 1.09
C LEU A 158 2.22 9.61 0.48
N GLY A 159 2.03 8.54 1.25
CA GLY A 159 2.32 7.18 0.83
C GLY A 159 3.78 6.75 0.96
N ARG A 160 4.58 7.47 1.76
CA ARG A 160 5.89 7.01 2.22
C ARG A 160 5.79 5.71 3.03
N GLY A 161 4.72 5.57 3.81
CA GLY A 161 4.35 4.34 4.48
C GLY A 161 3.49 3.43 3.59
N ARG A 162 3.35 2.15 3.98
CA ARG A 162 2.52 1.19 3.24
C ARG A 162 1.03 1.56 3.28
N PRO A 163 0.34 1.63 2.13
CA PRO A 163 -1.11 1.83 2.11
C PRO A 163 -1.84 0.61 2.68
N ALA A 164 -3.06 0.80 3.15
CA ALA A 164 -3.94 -0.27 3.62
C ALA A 164 -5.29 -0.22 2.90
N LEU A 165 -5.77 -1.38 2.45
CA LEU A 165 -7.14 -1.55 1.93
C LEU A 165 -7.92 -2.49 2.84
N SER A 166 -9.20 -2.18 3.07
CA SER A 166 -10.15 -3.13 3.66
C SER A 166 -10.34 -4.34 2.73
N GLU A 167 -10.75 -5.50 3.27
CA GLU A 167 -10.90 -6.72 2.46
C GLU A 167 -11.91 -6.55 1.32
N ASN A 168 -12.97 -5.76 1.55
CA ASN A 168 -13.99 -5.45 0.57
C ASN A 168 -13.54 -4.38 -0.46
N GLY A 169 -12.37 -3.76 -0.28
CA GLY A 169 -11.82 -2.75 -1.19
C GLY A 169 -12.58 -1.42 -1.22
N LEU A 170 -13.32 -1.12 -0.15
CA LEU A 170 -14.13 0.10 -0.03
C LEU A 170 -13.45 1.21 0.77
N ILE A 171 -12.48 0.86 1.61
CA ILE A 171 -11.74 1.81 2.45
C ILE A 171 -10.26 1.67 2.12
N LEU A 172 -9.62 2.79 1.79
CA LEU A 172 -8.18 2.94 1.58
C LEU A 172 -7.66 3.92 2.64
N ALA A 173 -6.56 3.57 3.31
CA ALA A 173 -5.87 4.45 4.25
C ALA A 173 -4.39 4.55 3.89
N VAL A 174 -3.86 5.78 3.85
CA VAL A 174 -2.48 6.07 3.45
C VAL A 174 -1.91 7.18 4.35
N GLY A 175 -0.71 6.99 4.87
CA GLY A 175 -0.04 7.95 5.75
C GLY A 175 0.72 9.03 4.97
N SER A 176 0.74 10.25 5.51
CA SER A 176 1.53 11.40 5.07
C SER A 176 2.41 11.84 6.25
N PRO A 177 3.55 11.15 6.50
CA PRO A 177 4.26 11.26 7.77
C PRO A 177 4.96 12.59 7.99
N ASN A 178 5.13 13.40 6.96
CA ASN A 178 5.81 14.68 7.06
C ASN A 178 4.83 15.86 7.09
N ASP A 179 3.53 15.58 7.22
CA ASP A 179 2.48 16.58 7.37
C ASP A 179 2.61 17.37 8.69
N ASP A 180 2.44 18.68 8.59
CA ASP A 180 2.75 19.64 9.65
C ASP A 180 1.52 20.09 10.48
N ASP A 181 0.33 19.49 10.29
CA ASP A 181 -0.93 19.97 10.87
C ASP A 181 -0.92 20.06 12.42
N LYS A 182 -0.10 19.24 13.10
CA LYS A 182 0.04 19.26 14.56
C LYS A 182 1.40 19.76 15.04
N GLY A 183 2.34 19.92 14.13
CA GLY A 183 3.72 20.32 14.39
C GLY A 183 4.60 19.80 13.26
N PRO A 184 5.83 20.33 13.10
CA PRO A 184 6.71 19.92 12.01
C PRO A 184 6.90 18.40 11.97
N ASP A 185 6.62 17.74 10.85
CA ASP A 185 6.69 16.29 10.69
C ASP A 185 5.81 15.48 11.69
N SER A 186 4.68 16.03 12.12
CA SER A 186 3.76 15.33 13.03
C SER A 186 3.06 14.13 12.38
N GLY A 187 2.81 14.24 11.08
CA GLY A 187 2.20 13.23 10.25
C GLY A 187 0.68 13.19 10.31
N SER A 188 0.09 12.71 9.21
CA SER A 188 -1.35 12.53 9.05
C SER A 188 -1.68 11.23 8.31
N ILE A 189 -2.96 10.85 8.27
CA ILE A 189 -3.46 9.70 7.51
C ILE A 189 -4.68 10.14 6.71
N LEU A 190 -4.65 9.86 5.41
CA LEU A 190 -5.76 10.12 4.51
C LEU A 190 -6.55 8.84 4.30
N VAL A 191 -7.86 8.92 4.51
CA VAL A 191 -8.80 7.81 4.39
C VAL A 191 -9.83 8.11 3.30
N TRP A 192 -9.82 7.32 2.24
CA TRP A 192 -10.87 7.36 1.22
C TRP A 192 -11.87 6.24 1.48
N GLU A 193 -13.15 6.61 1.63
CA GLU A 193 -14.26 5.68 1.80
C GLU A 193 -15.25 5.84 0.66
N ARG A 194 -15.60 4.73 0.00
CA ARG A 194 -16.66 4.66 -1.00
C ARG A 194 -17.74 3.66 -0.57
N THR A 195 -18.99 3.93 -0.95
CA THR A 195 -20.13 3.07 -0.54
C THR A 195 -20.33 1.83 -1.41
N GLY A 196 -19.51 1.64 -2.46
CA GLY A 196 -19.52 0.46 -3.30
C GLY A 196 -18.45 0.53 -4.39
N THR A 197 -18.04 -0.63 -4.92
CA THR A 197 -16.98 -0.72 -5.94
C THR A 197 -17.36 -0.13 -7.30
N SER A 198 -18.63 0.21 -7.52
CA SER A 198 -19.08 0.97 -8.70
C SER A 198 -18.76 2.47 -8.61
N ILE A 199 -18.41 2.96 -7.43
CA ILE A 199 -17.99 4.35 -7.20
C ILE A 199 -16.47 4.37 -7.25
N SER A 200 -15.90 5.23 -8.09
CA SER A 200 -14.46 5.43 -8.15
C SER A 200 -13.95 6.13 -6.90
N PHE A 201 -12.74 5.79 -6.43
CA PHE A 201 -12.08 6.55 -5.36
C PHE A 201 -11.84 8.02 -5.73
N ALA A 202 -11.72 8.35 -7.03
CA ALA A 202 -11.62 9.75 -7.47
C ALA A 202 -12.91 10.56 -7.25
N ALA A 203 -14.04 9.90 -6.98
CA ALA A 203 -15.32 10.57 -6.75
C ALA A 203 -15.60 10.86 -5.28
N VAL A 204 -14.70 10.49 -4.36
CA VAL A 204 -14.85 10.70 -2.91
C VAL A 204 -13.71 11.58 -2.40
N THR A 205 -14.04 12.45 -1.44
CA THR A 205 -13.05 13.28 -0.75
C THR A 205 -12.48 12.49 0.43
N PRO A 206 -11.15 12.48 0.63
CA PRO A 206 -10.57 11.81 1.78
C PRO A 206 -10.93 12.51 3.09
N ILE A 207 -10.93 11.73 4.16
CA ILE A 207 -10.93 12.23 5.53
C ILE A 207 -9.47 12.26 5.99
N LYS A 208 -9.01 13.40 6.51
CA LYS A 208 -7.71 13.49 7.17
C LYS A 208 -7.83 13.16 8.65
N LEU A 209 -7.00 12.23 9.10
CA LEU A 209 -6.85 11.83 10.49
C LEU A 209 -5.48 12.27 10.97
N VAL A 210 -5.46 12.82 12.18
CA VAL A 210 -4.25 13.29 12.87
C VAL A 210 -4.30 12.80 14.30
N ASP A 211 -3.15 12.64 14.93
CA ASP A 211 -3.09 12.43 16.37
C ASP A 211 -3.31 13.79 17.08
N PRO A 212 -4.35 13.97 17.91
CA PRO A 212 -4.56 15.25 18.61
C PRO A 212 -3.43 15.64 19.56
N SER A 213 -2.68 14.67 20.08
CA SER A 213 -1.45 14.85 20.87
C SER A 213 -0.19 14.86 20.03
N GLY A 214 -0.31 14.62 18.72
CA GLY A 214 0.81 14.64 17.79
C GLY A 214 1.62 15.93 17.89
N SER A 215 2.92 15.78 17.75
CA SER A 215 3.92 16.80 18.00
C SER A 215 5.03 16.71 16.94
N GLN A 216 6.06 17.54 17.10
CA GLN A 216 7.15 17.60 16.13
C GLN A 216 7.85 16.24 16.01
N GLN A 217 8.08 15.78 14.79
CA GLN A 217 8.84 14.57 14.47
C GLN A 217 8.22 13.25 14.97
N ASP A 218 6.91 13.20 15.21
CA ASP A 218 6.24 11.95 15.57
C ASP A 218 6.06 11.01 14.36
N TYR A 219 5.98 11.59 13.15
CA TYR A 219 5.87 10.92 11.86
C TYR A 219 4.74 9.88 11.77
N LEU A 220 3.52 10.23 12.21
CA LEU A 220 2.35 9.35 12.10
C LEU A 220 2.19 8.80 10.68
N GLY A 221 2.10 7.48 10.53
CA GLY A 221 1.91 6.84 9.22
C GLY A 221 3.19 6.52 8.45
N ALA A 222 4.39 6.83 8.99
CA ALA A 222 5.66 6.56 8.32
C ALA A 222 5.94 5.07 8.05
N LYS A 223 5.39 4.18 8.88
CA LYS A 223 5.52 2.71 8.72
C LYS A 223 4.31 2.08 8.03
N GLY A 224 3.37 2.90 7.56
CA GLY A 224 2.12 2.47 6.97
C GLY A 224 0.99 2.30 7.97
N CYS A 225 -0.18 1.96 7.44
CA CYS A 225 -1.40 1.77 8.20
C CYS A 225 -1.83 0.30 8.17
N THR A 226 -2.74 -0.08 9.07
CA THR A 226 -3.48 -1.33 8.97
C THR A 226 -4.96 -1.11 9.19
N LEU A 227 -5.77 -1.87 8.45
CA LEU A 227 -7.22 -1.89 8.55
C LEU A 227 -7.70 -3.28 8.95
N SER A 228 -8.71 -3.33 9.81
CA SER A 228 -9.55 -4.51 9.99
C SER A 228 -10.24 -4.92 8.69
N SER A 229 -10.70 -6.18 8.58
CA SER A 229 -11.30 -6.72 7.36
C SER A 229 -12.49 -5.89 6.85
N ASN A 230 -13.32 -5.38 7.75
CA ASN A 230 -14.46 -4.51 7.43
C ASN A 230 -14.08 -3.01 7.33
N GLY A 231 -12.84 -2.65 7.66
CA GLY A 231 -12.31 -1.30 7.64
C GLY A 231 -12.77 -0.39 8.78
N CYS A 232 -13.41 -0.96 9.81
CA CYS A 232 -13.98 -0.19 10.92
C CYS A 232 -12.98 0.17 12.02
N VAL A 233 -11.86 -0.54 12.06
CA VAL A 233 -10.70 -0.22 12.91
C VAL A 233 -9.50 0.05 12.01
N LEU A 234 -8.90 1.22 12.19
CA LEU A 234 -7.64 1.66 11.60
C LEU A 234 -6.62 1.80 12.73
N ALA A 235 -5.39 1.33 12.51
CA ALA A 235 -4.27 1.61 13.39
C ALA A 235 -3.03 2.04 12.60
N SER A 236 -2.25 2.94 13.19
CA SER A 236 -0.99 3.42 12.64
C SER A 236 -0.05 3.81 13.77
N ALA A 237 1.25 3.79 13.50
CA ALA A 237 2.28 4.11 14.48
C ALA A 237 2.90 5.48 14.20
N SER A 238 3.24 6.17 15.28
CA SER A 238 4.12 7.33 15.34
C SER A 238 5.39 6.89 16.04
N THR A 239 6.43 6.50 15.30
CA THR A 239 7.55 5.73 15.88
C THR A 239 8.50 6.54 16.76
N TRP A 240 8.36 7.87 16.79
CA TRP A 240 9.23 8.78 17.53
C TRP A 240 8.44 9.66 18.51
N ASP A 241 7.19 9.28 18.77
CA ASP A 241 6.34 9.97 19.74
C ASP A 241 6.94 9.98 21.15
N ASP A 242 6.92 11.16 21.76
CA ASP A 242 7.58 11.45 23.03
C ASP A 242 6.64 11.40 24.26
N GLU A 243 5.37 11.03 24.10
CA GLU A 243 4.36 11.14 25.17
C GLU A 243 4.77 10.35 26.44
N MET A 244 5.45 9.21 26.25
CA MET A 244 5.94 8.35 27.34
C MET A 244 7.47 8.41 27.54
N GLY A 245 8.12 9.43 26.99
CA GLY A 245 9.56 9.65 27.02
C GLY A 245 10.16 9.70 25.61
N SER A 246 11.41 10.20 25.51
CA SER A 246 12.09 10.42 24.22
C SER A 246 12.05 9.17 23.31
N ASP A 247 11.54 9.33 22.10
CA ASP A 247 11.35 8.31 21.07
C ASP A 247 10.62 7.05 21.58
N SER A 248 9.68 7.20 22.51
CA SER A 248 8.94 6.07 23.09
C SER A 248 7.99 5.40 22.10
N GLY A 249 7.53 6.17 21.12
CA GLY A 249 6.59 5.78 20.09
C GLY A 249 5.16 5.59 20.62
N SER A 250 4.19 5.78 19.73
CA SER A 250 2.78 5.59 20.01
C SER A 250 2.09 4.84 18.87
N VAL A 251 0.93 4.24 19.17
CA VAL A 251 0.04 3.63 18.18
C VAL A 251 -1.34 4.22 18.35
N SER A 252 -1.74 5.02 17.37
CA SER A 252 -3.04 5.67 17.33
C SER A 252 -4.04 4.73 16.66
N VAL A 253 -5.24 4.61 17.26
CA VAL A 253 -6.30 3.71 16.79
C VAL A 253 -7.58 4.51 16.60
N TRP A 254 -8.18 4.38 15.42
CA TRP A 254 -9.48 4.97 15.10
C TRP A 254 -10.51 3.87 14.90
N GLU A 255 -11.65 4.01 15.58
CA GLU A 255 -12.79 3.11 15.48
C GLU A 255 -14.01 3.84 14.91
N VAL A 256 -14.54 3.34 13.80
CA VAL A 256 -15.79 3.82 13.21
C VAL A 256 -16.95 3.02 13.78
N ARG A 257 -17.95 3.70 14.32
CA ARG A 257 -19.19 3.11 14.84
C ARG A 257 -20.35 3.37 13.88
N ASN A 258 -20.27 2.83 12.68
CA ASN A 258 -21.36 2.87 11.70
C ASN A 258 -22.01 1.50 11.54
N ALA A 259 -23.21 1.43 10.95
CA ALA A 259 -24.00 0.19 10.82
C ALA A 259 -23.31 -0.96 10.02
N GLY A 260 -22.21 -0.69 9.32
CA GLY A 260 -21.37 -1.70 8.67
C GLY A 260 -20.25 -2.27 9.56
N CYS A 261 -20.15 -1.80 10.80
CA CYS A 261 -19.11 -2.11 11.77
C CYS A 261 -19.58 -2.94 12.96
N GLU A 262 -20.86 -3.34 12.98
CA GLU A 262 -21.47 -4.25 13.97
C GLU A 262 -21.47 -5.71 13.50
#